data_AF-A0AAP5QU17-F1
#
_entry.id   AF-A0AAP5QU17-F1
#
_cell.length_a   1.000
_cell.length_b   1.000
_cell.length_c   1.000
_cell.angle_alpha   90.00
_cell.angle_beta   90.00
_cell.angle_gamma   90.00
#
_symmetry.space_group_name_H-M   'P 1'
#
loop_
_entity.id
_entity.type
_entity.pdbx_description
1 polymer ?
#
loop_
_entity_poly.entity_id
_entity_poly.type
_entity_poly.pdbx_seq_one_letter_code
_entity_poly.pdbx_strand_id
1 'polypeptide(L)'
;VYDVLVRVDKTGTQLEPGLAESWTVSDDGLTYTFKLRSAKFSDGSPITAEDAAFSLLRIRDNPASLWSDSYKVVDTAEATDPQTLVIKLKTPSAPFLSTLALPNVSVLSKKGFE
;
A
#
# COMPACT_ATOMS: atom_id res chain seq x y z
N VAL A 1 -16.10 4.84 2.51
CA VAL A 1 -15.01 5.02 3.50
C VAL A 1 -13.76 4.44 2.88
N TYR A 2 -12.65 5.18 2.89
CA TYR A 2 -11.36 4.74 2.34
C TYR A 2 -10.45 4.27 3.49
N ASP A 3 -9.61 3.27 3.24
CA ASP A 3 -8.69 2.74 4.24
C ASP A 3 -7.29 2.55 3.63
N VAL A 4 -6.26 2.64 4.46
CA VAL A 4 -4.84 2.57 4.08
C VAL A 4 -4.23 1.24 4.52
N LEU A 5 -3.10 0.85 3.92
CA LEU A 5 -2.43 -0.41 4.26
C LEU A 5 -1.98 -0.45 5.72
N VAL A 6 -1.31 0.61 6.15
CA VAL A 6 -0.85 0.80 7.54
C VAL A 6 -1.42 2.10 8.08
N ARG A 7 -1.59 2.21 9.38
CA ARG A 7 -2.05 3.43 10.04
C ARG A 7 -0.95 3.99 10.90
N VAL A 8 -1.02 5.26 11.22
CA VAL A 8 -0.22 5.83 12.32
C VAL A 8 -1.07 5.77 13.58
N ASP A 9 -0.45 5.41 14.70
CA ASP A 9 -1.08 5.44 16.01
C ASP A 9 -1.54 6.86 16.37
N LYS A 10 -2.37 6.99 17.41
CA LYS A 10 -2.91 8.29 17.84
C LYS A 10 -1.84 9.31 18.24
N THR A 11 -0.64 8.85 18.57
CA THR A 11 0.48 9.72 18.99
C THR A 11 1.36 10.15 17.82
N GLY A 12 1.21 9.55 16.63
CA GLY A 12 2.03 9.88 15.47
C GLY A 12 3.41 9.20 15.46
N THR A 13 3.67 8.29 16.40
CA THR A 13 5.01 7.75 16.68
C THR A 13 5.20 6.32 16.21
N GLN A 14 4.12 5.56 16.01
CA GLN A 14 4.17 4.15 15.65
C GLN A 14 3.24 3.82 14.50
N LEU A 15 3.63 2.82 13.72
CA LEU A 15 2.79 2.26 12.67
C LEU A 15 1.94 1.13 13.25
N GLU A 16 0.63 1.18 13.01
CA GLU A 16 -0.35 0.20 13.42
C GLU A 16 -0.96 -0.51 12.20
N PRO A 17 -1.48 -1.74 12.36
CA PRO A 17 -2.24 -2.42 11.32
C PRO A 17 -3.42 -1.60 10.78
N GLY A 18 -3.56 -1.58 9.46
CA GLY A 18 -4.69 -0.98 8.75
C GLY A 18 -5.48 -2.05 8.00
N LEU A 19 -5.49 -1.97 6.66
CA LEU A 19 -5.89 -3.09 5.81
C LEU A 19 -4.87 -4.22 5.84
N ALA A 20 -3.58 -3.90 5.99
CA ALA A 20 -2.56 -4.89 6.29
C ALA A 20 -2.60 -5.22 7.79
N GLU A 21 -2.85 -6.48 8.12
CA GLU A 21 -2.81 -6.98 9.50
C GLU A 21 -1.38 -7.19 10.01
N SER A 22 -0.44 -7.44 9.10
CA SER A 22 0.98 -7.57 9.38
C SER A 22 1.81 -7.29 8.14
N TRP A 23 3.09 -7.02 8.35
CA TRP A 23 4.08 -6.96 7.27
C TRP A 23 5.44 -7.43 7.73
N THR A 24 6.24 -7.91 6.78
CA THR A 24 7.65 -8.23 6.96
C THR A 24 8.50 -7.39 6.03
N VAL A 25 9.74 -7.13 6.45
CA VAL A 25 10.75 -6.43 5.66
C VAL A 25 11.94 -7.35 5.52
N SER A 26 12.49 -7.50 4.31
CA SER A 26 13.71 -8.25 4.07
C SER A 26 14.93 -7.58 4.73
N ASP A 27 15.98 -8.36 4.99
CA ASP A 27 17.20 -7.89 5.66
C ASP A 27 17.90 -6.74 4.92
N ASP A 28 17.75 -6.67 3.59
CA ASP A 28 18.28 -5.60 2.74
C ASP A 28 17.39 -4.33 2.73
N GLY A 29 16.23 -4.36 3.37
CA GLY A 29 15.28 -3.24 3.42
C GLY A 29 14.61 -2.93 2.07
N LEU A 30 14.65 -3.85 1.10
CA LEU A 30 14.12 -3.62 -0.24
C LEU A 30 12.76 -4.28 -0.49
N THR A 31 12.46 -5.38 0.19
CA THR A 31 11.22 -6.14 -0.03
C THR A 31 10.32 -6.05 1.18
N TYR A 32 9.09 -5.58 0.95
CA TYR A 32 8.04 -5.47 1.96
C TYR A 32 6.91 -6.42 1.58
N THR A 33 6.56 -7.34 2.47
CA THR A 33 5.43 -8.26 2.25
C THR A 33 4.33 -7.92 3.24
N PHE A 34 3.16 -7.54 2.74
CA PHE A 34 1.98 -7.20 3.54
C PHE A 34 0.96 -8.32 3.47
N LYS A 35 0.42 -8.72 4.63
CA LYS A 35 -0.76 -9.59 4.73
C LYS A 35 -1.99 -8.74 4.96
N LEU A 36 -2.97 -8.86 4.08
CA LEU A 36 -4.21 -8.10 4.13
C LEU A 36 -5.28 -8.89 4.91
N ARG A 37 -5.97 -8.22 5.82
CA ARG A 37 -7.13 -8.79 6.49
C ARG A 37 -8.26 -9.02 5.49
N SER A 38 -9.17 -9.96 5.80
CA SER A 38 -10.41 -10.10 5.03
C SER A 38 -11.30 -8.86 5.23
N ALA A 39 -11.41 -8.02 4.21
CA ALA A 39 -12.22 -6.81 4.21
C ALA A 39 -13.01 -6.66 2.90
N LYS A 40 -14.01 -5.78 2.91
CA LYS A 40 -14.88 -5.50 1.76
C LYS A 40 -15.01 -3.99 1.55
N PHE A 41 -15.12 -3.59 0.30
CA PHE A 41 -15.52 -2.23 -0.07
C PHE A 41 -16.99 -2.00 0.32
N SER A 42 -17.42 -0.74 0.28
CA SER A 42 -18.80 -0.36 0.64
C SER A 42 -19.86 -0.93 -0.30
N ASP A 43 -19.48 -1.36 -1.52
CA ASP A 43 -20.35 -2.05 -2.47
C ASP A 43 -20.44 -3.57 -2.22
N GLY A 44 -19.73 -4.09 -1.22
CA GLY A 44 -19.69 -5.50 -0.85
C GLY A 44 -18.64 -6.34 -1.57
N SER A 45 -17.92 -5.78 -2.55
CA SER A 45 -16.81 -6.47 -3.23
C SER A 45 -15.62 -6.69 -2.26
N PRO A 46 -14.89 -7.81 -2.36
CA PRO A 46 -13.72 -8.04 -1.52
C PRO A 46 -12.60 -7.05 -1.86
N ILE A 47 -11.89 -6.59 -0.82
CA ILE A 47 -10.63 -5.85 -1.00
C ILE A 47 -9.53 -6.88 -1.20
N THR A 48 -8.72 -6.70 -2.26
CA THR A 48 -7.62 -7.60 -2.59
C THR A 48 -6.27 -6.89 -2.59
N ALA A 49 -5.20 -7.68 -2.57
CA ALA A 49 -3.84 -7.17 -2.76
C ALA A 49 -3.65 -6.51 -4.14
N GLU A 50 -4.42 -6.90 -5.15
CA GLU A 50 -4.39 -6.26 -6.48
C GLU A 50 -4.92 -4.82 -6.43
N ASP A 51 -5.96 -4.56 -5.65
CA ASP A 51 -6.49 -3.21 -5.43
C ASP A 51 -5.44 -2.31 -4.77
N ALA A 52 -4.71 -2.86 -3.78
CA ALA A 52 -3.65 -2.14 -3.08
C ALA A 52 -2.46 -1.84 -4.02
N ALA A 53 -2.01 -2.83 -4.80
CA ALA A 53 -0.98 -2.65 -5.81
C ALA A 53 -1.38 -1.57 -6.82
N PHE A 54 -2.58 -1.67 -7.39
CA PHE A 54 -3.13 -0.71 -8.34
C PHE A 54 -3.13 0.72 -7.77
N SER A 55 -3.60 0.88 -6.53
CA SER A 55 -3.72 2.19 -5.88
C SER A 55 -2.36 2.87 -5.71
N LEU A 56 -1.33 2.12 -5.30
CA LEU A 56 0.03 2.61 -5.17
C LEU A 56 0.65 2.98 -6.53
N LEU A 57 0.57 2.08 -7.50
CA LEU A 57 1.17 2.27 -8.83
C LEU A 57 0.51 3.43 -9.58
N ARG A 58 -0.80 3.62 -9.41
CA ARG A 58 -1.52 4.77 -9.97
C ARG A 58 -0.94 6.11 -9.53
N ILE A 59 -0.52 6.25 -8.27
CA ILE A 59 0.06 7.51 -7.76
C ILE A 59 1.47 7.68 -8.29
N ARG A 60 2.27 6.61 -8.30
CA ARG A 60 3.64 6.59 -8.82
C ARG A 60 3.68 6.97 -10.30
N ASP A 61 2.83 6.35 -11.11
CA ASP A 61 2.89 6.41 -12.57
C ASP A 61 2.10 7.59 -13.17
N ASN A 62 1.27 8.26 -12.38
CA ASN A 62 0.57 9.45 -12.84
C ASN A 62 1.48 10.69 -12.78
N PRO A 63 1.91 11.26 -13.93
CA PRO A 63 2.78 12.44 -13.95
C PRO A 63 2.11 13.72 -13.42
N ALA A 64 0.78 13.75 -13.35
CA ALA A 64 0.02 14.85 -12.74
C ALA A 64 -0.16 14.69 -11.22
N SER A 65 0.26 13.56 -10.64
CA SER A 65 0.20 13.34 -9.20
C SER A 65 1.23 14.20 -8.48
N LEU A 66 0.76 15.06 -7.57
CA LEU A 66 1.62 15.87 -6.69
C LEU A 66 2.51 15.01 -5.75
N TRP A 67 2.28 13.70 -5.69
CA TRP A 67 2.97 12.76 -4.81
C TRP A 67 3.77 11.70 -5.56
N SER A 68 3.83 11.73 -6.89
CA SER A 68 4.52 10.71 -7.70
C SER A 68 5.96 10.48 -7.23
N ASP A 69 6.71 11.55 -6.96
CA ASP A 69 8.12 11.46 -6.56
C ASP A 69 8.32 10.69 -5.25
N SER A 70 7.40 10.79 -4.29
CA SER A 70 7.45 10.04 -3.02
C SER A 70 7.31 8.53 -3.21
N TYR A 71 6.73 8.09 -4.33
CA TYR A 71 6.49 6.68 -4.63
C TYR A 71 7.38 6.13 -5.75
N LYS A 72 8.22 6.95 -6.40
CA LYS A 72 9.16 6.49 -7.46
C LYS A 72 10.24 5.53 -6.98
N VAL A 73 10.48 5.49 -5.66
CA VAL A 73 11.34 4.50 -5.01
C VAL A 73 10.79 3.08 -5.10
N VAL A 74 9.48 2.93 -5.34
CA VAL A 74 8.83 1.63 -5.59
C VAL A 74 9.20 1.15 -6.99
N ASP A 75 9.85 -0.01 -7.05
CA ASP A 75 10.17 -0.72 -8.28
C ASP A 75 8.95 -1.50 -8.77
N THR A 76 8.45 -2.43 -7.94
CA THR A 76 7.26 -3.24 -8.24
C THR A 76 6.33 -3.31 -7.04
N ALA A 77 5.04 -3.49 -7.32
CA ALA A 77 4.01 -3.80 -6.33
C ALA A 77 3.11 -4.88 -6.95
N GLU A 78 3.14 -6.07 -6.37
CA GLU A 78 2.55 -7.27 -6.97
C GLU A 78 1.73 -8.03 -5.94
N ALA A 79 0.55 -8.48 -6.33
CA ALA A 79 -0.24 -9.41 -5.54
C ALA A 79 0.21 -10.84 -5.83
N THR A 80 0.81 -11.52 -4.85
CA THR A 80 1.18 -12.95 -5.01
C THR A 80 -0.01 -13.87 -4.76
N ASP A 81 -0.98 -13.39 -3.99
CA ASP A 81 -2.30 -14.00 -3.78
C ASP A 81 -3.30 -12.88 -3.38
N PRO A 82 -4.61 -13.16 -3.28
CA PRO A 82 -5.61 -12.12 -3.00
C PRO A 82 -5.38 -11.32 -1.70
N GLN A 83 -4.62 -11.85 -0.75
CA GLN A 83 -4.36 -11.23 0.55
C GLN A 83 -2.87 -10.97 0.81
N THR A 84 -2.00 -11.14 -0.18
CA THR A 84 -0.56 -10.90 -0.03
C THR A 84 -0.06 -9.93 -1.07
N LEU A 85 0.37 -8.76 -0.61
CA LEU A 85 1.01 -7.74 -1.44
C LEU A 85 2.51 -7.76 -1.18
N VAL A 86 3.31 -7.89 -2.25
CA VAL A 86 4.76 -7.77 -2.21
C VAL A 86 5.16 -6.48 -2.92
N ILE A 87 5.87 -5.62 -2.20
CA ILE A 87 6.42 -4.38 -2.74
C ILE A 87 7.94 -4.48 -2.74
N LYS A 88 8.56 -4.18 -3.89
CA LYS A 88 10.00 -4.05 -4.02
C LYS A 88 10.38 -2.60 -4.22
N LEU A 89 11.41 -2.16 -3.52
CA LEU A 89 12.01 -0.85 -3.66
C LEU A 89 13.27 -0.91 -4.54
N LYS A 90 13.54 0.18 -5.25
CA LYS A 90 14.79 0.36 -6.03
C LYS A 90 16.00 0.59 -5.12
N THR A 91 15.76 1.23 -3.98
CA THR A 91 16.77 1.56 -2.97
C THR A 91 16.13 1.52 -1.58
N PRO A 92 16.88 1.20 -0.50
CA PRO A 92 16.33 1.21 0.84
C PRO A 92 15.77 2.60 1.19
N SER A 93 14.61 2.66 1.82
CA SER A 93 13.92 3.91 2.12
C SER A 93 13.27 3.87 3.49
N ALA A 94 13.91 4.54 4.45
CA ALA A 94 13.37 4.72 5.80
C ALA A 94 11.93 5.29 5.84
N PRO A 95 11.55 6.30 5.02
CA PRO A 95 10.20 6.85 5.09
C PRO A 95 9.13 5.99 4.41
N PHE A 96 9.50 4.96 3.63
CA PHE A 96 8.55 4.27 2.74
C PHE A 96 7.33 3.71 3.49
N LEU A 97 7.53 2.98 4.58
CA LEU A 97 6.43 2.45 5.39
C LEU A 97 5.49 3.56 5.89
N SER A 98 6.03 4.69 6.33
CA SER A 98 5.23 5.83 6.78
C SER A 98 4.46 6.49 5.64
N THR A 99 4.98 6.49 4.41
CA THR A 99 4.23 7.00 3.25
C THR A 99 2.97 6.18 2.98
N LEU A 100 2.99 4.86 3.24
CA LEU A 100 1.83 3.98 3.07
C LEU A 100 0.71 4.24 4.09
N ALA A 101 0.97 5.05 5.13
CA ALA A 101 -0.03 5.46 6.11
C ALA A 101 -0.77 6.74 5.72
N LEU A 102 -0.33 7.42 4.65
CA LEU A 102 -0.91 8.69 4.24
C LEU A 102 -2.24 8.46 3.49
N PRO A 103 -3.25 9.33 3.70
CA PRO A 103 -4.55 9.16 3.05
C PRO A 103 -4.52 9.17 1.51
N ASN A 104 -3.49 9.76 0.91
CA ASN A 104 -3.33 9.82 -0.54
C ASN A 104 -3.15 8.44 -1.19
N VAL A 105 -2.64 7.43 -0.47
CA VAL A 105 -2.47 6.05 -0.93
C VAL A 105 -3.53 5.10 -0.38
N SER A 106 -4.72 5.63 -0.10
CA SER A 106 -5.87 4.81 0.26
C SER A 106 -6.17 3.76 -0.82
N VAL A 107 -6.56 2.57 -0.41
CA VAL A 107 -6.88 1.47 -1.33
C VAL A 107 -8.21 1.75 -2.04
N LEU A 108 -8.16 1.76 -3.36
CA LEU A 108 -9.27 1.98 -4.28
C LEU A 108 -9.61 0.68 -5.00
N SER A 109 -10.90 0.46 -5.27
CA SER A 109 -11.34 -0.68 -6.09
C SER A 109 -10.82 -0.51 -7.52
N LYS A 110 -9.95 -1.40 -7.98
CA LYS A 110 -9.41 -1.41 -9.35
C LYS A 110 -10.54 -1.50 -10.37
N LYS A 111 -11.52 -2.37 -10.10
CA LYS A 111 -12.71 -2.60 -10.95
C LYS A 111 -13.52 -1.32 -11.21
N GLY A 112 -13.53 -0.36 -10.28
CA GLY A 112 -14.23 0.91 -10.47
C GLY A 112 -13.56 1.85 -11.49
N PHE A 113 -12.35 1.52 -11.96
CA PHE A 113 -11.56 2.30 -12.91
C PHE A 113 -11.34 1.60 -14.27
N GLU A 114 -11.90 0.41 -14.44
CA GLU A 114 -11.98 -0.32 -15.72
C GLU A 114 -13.35 -0.11 -16.36
#